data_AF-A0A1R0WX25-F1
#
_entry.id   AF-A0A1R0WX25-F1
#
_cell.length_a   1.000
_cell.length_b   1.000
_cell.length_c   1.000
_cell.angle_alpha   90.00
_cell.angle_beta   90.00
_cell.angle_gamma   90.00
#
_symmetry.space_group_name_H-M   'P 1'
#
loop_
_entity.id
_entity.type
_entity.pdbx_description
1 polymer ?
#
loop_
_entity_poly.entity_id
_entity_poly.type
_entity_poly.pdbx_seq_one_letter_code
_entity_poly.pdbx_strand_id
1 'polypeptide(L)'
;MKIMKLLVLGLISGTIVTCGNVSYRVHADTTTYENTGTYEEVEEDGEEDPASSLFTDIQGHWSEPWVRWALGNQLMVGYDDGSFRPDQSITEAEFLKLFYLSFGYPKATSIGEEWTAAPYRMAKWWNHPVTGLQYPVARSTPITRMAAARLVASGLGMNYNDTDSVVYLLGNSLLPLPGEPTLVGFKGNLPLTRAEAIQWMRMLKLKGIYTVISRPEERSDRSLLPSLPEQGTGLKDFIAVPVTDRDFGIADSGRNLFIDFGSSRMLIEEHYGDSTGQDVFNNEMYKEVSVHYDTEGRLNAWKIDKDNERIDPIHIGTLNNIRPGISTLEDVLKAYGTYVAVDNEYGIIVSYWFENKGGVYEPRLSPFEMDNMEGGFYIGFIIDKQSLKVQTILISTAQQAMNPTDI
;
A
#
# COMPACT_ATOMS: atom_id res chain seq x y z
N MET A 1 18.92 0.48 -22.33
CA MET A 1 18.28 -0.03 -23.56
C MET A 1 17.90 -1.52 -23.40
N LYS A 2 16.87 -1.84 -22.61
CA LYS A 2 16.16 -3.15 -22.56
C LYS A 2 14.95 -3.18 -21.60
N ILE A 3 14.76 -2.18 -20.73
CA ILE A 3 13.61 -2.08 -19.81
C ILE A 3 12.32 -1.56 -20.49
N MET A 4 12.39 -1.01 -21.69
CA MET A 4 11.21 -0.45 -22.39
C MET A 4 10.48 -1.48 -23.28
N LYS A 5 10.34 -2.72 -22.82
CA LYS A 5 9.61 -3.78 -23.56
C LYS A 5 8.37 -4.33 -22.85
N LEU A 6 8.07 -3.93 -21.62
CA LEU A 6 6.98 -4.56 -20.85
C LEU A 6 5.75 -3.68 -20.53
N LEU A 7 5.69 -2.43 -21.01
CA LEU A 7 4.56 -1.52 -20.69
C LEU A 7 3.69 -1.10 -21.89
N VAL A 8 3.90 -1.67 -23.08
CA VAL A 8 3.24 -1.18 -24.33
C VAL A 8 2.18 -2.15 -24.88
N LEU A 9 1.86 -3.25 -24.19
CA LEU A 9 0.71 -4.09 -24.58
C LEU A 9 -0.59 -3.49 -24.00
N GLY A 10 -1.10 -2.44 -24.65
CA GLY A 10 -2.42 -1.88 -24.35
C GLY A 10 -2.66 -0.41 -24.69
N LEU A 11 -1.66 0.33 -25.15
CA LEU A 11 -1.80 1.76 -25.47
C LEU A 11 -2.21 1.98 -26.94
N ILE A 12 -3.11 2.94 -27.16
CA ILE A 12 -3.70 3.28 -28.46
C ILE A 12 -2.72 4.19 -29.22
N SER A 13 -2.70 4.11 -30.55
CA SER A 13 -2.03 5.12 -31.39
C SER A 13 -2.47 6.54 -31.00
N GLY A 14 -1.52 7.42 -30.74
CA GLY A 14 -1.74 8.79 -30.32
C GLY A 14 -1.70 9.01 -28.81
N THR A 15 -1.57 7.95 -27.98
CA THR A 15 -1.37 8.14 -26.54
C THR A 15 -0.05 8.87 -26.27
N ILE A 16 -0.13 9.92 -25.44
CA ILE A 16 1.04 10.60 -24.91
C ILE A 16 1.37 9.98 -23.56
N VAL A 17 2.57 9.42 -23.45
CA VAL A 17 3.12 8.90 -22.20
C VAL A 17 4.13 9.91 -21.70
N THR A 18 3.88 10.44 -20.51
CA THR A 18 4.76 11.43 -19.88
C THR A 18 5.60 10.75 -18.81
N CYS A 19 6.91 10.91 -18.89
CA CYS A 19 7.86 10.45 -17.88
C CYS A 19 8.78 11.62 -17.55
N GLY A 20 8.64 12.20 -16.35
CA GLY A 20 9.27 13.48 -16.02
C GLY A 20 8.86 14.58 -17.01
N ASN A 21 9.82 15.38 -17.46
CA ASN A 21 9.58 16.49 -18.40
C ASN A 21 9.51 16.08 -19.87
N VAL A 22 9.50 14.77 -20.19
CA VAL A 22 9.51 14.27 -21.56
C VAL A 22 8.20 13.57 -21.90
N SER A 23 7.60 13.97 -23.01
CA SER A 23 6.36 13.39 -23.55
C SER A 23 6.67 12.56 -24.79
N TYR A 24 6.25 11.29 -24.79
CA TYR A 24 6.38 10.38 -25.94
C TYR A 24 5.01 10.10 -26.54
N ARG A 25 4.85 10.32 -27.84
CA ARG A 25 3.63 9.97 -28.58
C ARG A 25 3.78 8.58 -29.17
N VAL A 26 2.90 7.66 -28.77
CA VAL A 26 2.87 6.28 -29.27
C VAL A 26 2.22 6.27 -30.65
N HIS A 27 2.84 5.67 -31.67
CA HIS A 27 2.22 5.46 -32.99
C HIS A 27 1.93 3.98 -33.21
N ALA A 28 0.75 3.66 -33.77
CA ALA A 28 0.41 2.30 -34.19
C ALA A 28 1.06 1.95 -35.53
N ASP A 29 2.38 1.95 -35.55
CA ASP A 29 3.11 0.99 -36.37
C ASP A 29 4.51 0.80 -35.77
N THR A 30 5.04 -0.39 -35.94
CA THR A 30 6.17 -0.97 -35.17
C THR A 30 7.44 -0.10 -35.03
N THR A 31 8.00 -0.08 -33.82
CA THR A 31 9.45 0.04 -33.47
C THR A 31 10.22 1.38 -33.61
N THR A 32 9.62 2.52 -33.88
CA THR A 32 10.36 3.81 -33.95
C THR A 32 9.83 4.88 -32.99
N TYR A 33 10.73 5.54 -32.26
CA TYR A 33 10.47 6.66 -31.36
C TYR A 33 11.04 7.93 -32.00
N GLU A 34 10.22 8.95 -32.27
CA GLU A 34 10.69 10.27 -32.71
C GLU A 34 10.63 11.26 -31.54
N ASN A 35 11.78 11.88 -31.23
CA ASN A 35 11.87 13.01 -30.31
C ASN A 35 11.55 14.29 -31.09
N THR A 36 10.47 14.99 -30.76
CA THR A 36 10.03 16.22 -31.46
C THR A 36 10.21 17.50 -30.64
N GLY A 37 11.13 17.55 -29.68
CA GLY A 37 11.41 18.76 -28.89
C GLY A 37 12.74 19.42 -29.25
N THR A 38 12.71 20.62 -29.81
CA THR A 38 13.85 21.55 -29.86
C THR A 38 14.07 22.16 -28.49
N TYR A 39 15.31 22.10 -27.98
CA TYR A 39 15.72 22.62 -26.68
C TYR A 39 15.97 24.14 -26.80
N GLU A 40 15.25 24.95 -26.02
CA GLU A 40 15.71 26.27 -25.60
C GLU A 40 16.19 26.15 -24.15
N GLU A 41 17.44 26.54 -23.89
CA GLU A 41 18.01 26.69 -22.55
C GLU A 41 17.21 27.75 -21.79
N VAL A 42 16.58 27.35 -20.68
CA VAL A 42 16.04 28.28 -19.68
C VAL A 42 16.94 28.16 -18.46
N GLU A 43 17.53 29.29 -18.07
CA GLU A 43 18.42 29.41 -16.91
C GLU A 43 17.72 28.98 -15.61
N GLU A 44 18.49 28.32 -14.76
CA GLU A 44 18.12 27.82 -13.43
C GLU A 44 17.59 28.92 -12.51
N ASP A 45 16.42 28.69 -11.92
CA ASP A 45 16.09 29.18 -10.59
C ASP A 45 15.16 28.18 -9.89
N GLY A 46 15.63 27.61 -8.78
CA GLY A 46 14.86 26.82 -7.80
C GLY A 46 14.81 25.31 -8.06
N GLU A 47 15.65 24.55 -7.35
CA GLU A 47 15.46 23.11 -7.15
C GLU A 47 14.13 22.86 -6.43
N GLU A 48 13.09 22.46 -7.17
CA GLU A 48 11.93 21.79 -6.59
C GLU A 48 11.99 20.29 -6.90
N ASP A 49 11.95 19.49 -5.82
CA ASP A 49 11.84 18.04 -5.82
C ASP A 49 10.66 17.58 -6.71
N PRO A 50 10.91 16.80 -7.78
CA PRO A 50 9.87 16.31 -8.70
C PRO A 50 8.87 15.35 -8.04
N ALA A 51 9.15 14.85 -6.83
CA ALA A 51 8.19 14.10 -6.04
C ALA A 51 7.23 15.00 -5.25
N SER A 52 7.60 16.26 -4.96
CA SER A 52 6.79 17.16 -4.15
C SER A 52 5.61 17.82 -4.90
N SER A 53 5.65 17.93 -6.23
CA SER A 53 4.77 18.84 -6.99
C SER A 53 3.72 18.21 -7.91
N LEU A 54 3.22 16.99 -7.62
CA LEU A 54 2.18 16.40 -8.48
C LEU A 54 0.85 17.18 -8.49
N PHE A 55 0.49 17.83 -7.38
CA PHE A 55 -0.76 18.58 -7.26
C PHE A 55 -0.57 19.85 -6.43
N THR A 56 -1.07 20.98 -6.93
CA THR A 56 -0.88 22.29 -6.28
C THR A 56 -1.69 22.48 -4.99
N ASP A 57 -2.71 21.64 -4.77
CA ASP A 57 -3.71 21.79 -3.70
C ASP A 57 -3.60 20.75 -2.58
N ILE A 58 -2.51 19.98 -2.54
CA ILE A 58 -2.25 19.01 -1.46
C ILE A 58 -1.08 19.39 -0.57
N GLN A 59 -0.19 20.29 -0.99
CA GLN A 59 0.98 20.68 -0.21
C GLN A 59 0.55 21.35 1.10
N GLY A 60 0.97 20.77 2.24
CA GLY A 60 0.59 21.25 3.58
C GLY A 60 -0.89 20.98 3.94
N HIS A 61 -1.62 20.29 3.08
CA HIS A 61 -2.97 19.81 3.38
C HIS A 61 -2.90 18.61 4.30
N TRP A 62 -3.83 18.48 5.26
CA TRP A 62 -3.82 17.35 6.20
C TRP A 62 -3.84 16.00 5.48
N SER A 63 -4.47 15.92 4.31
CA SER A 63 -4.64 14.68 3.57
C SER A 63 -3.47 14.34 2.64
N GLU A 64 -2.42 15.15 2.59
CA GLU A 64 -1.30 14.97 1.67
C GLU A 64 -0.76 13.52 1.65
N PRO A 65 -0.39 12.91 2.80
CA PRO A 65 0.15 11.55 2.78
C PRO A 65 -0.89 10.50 2.36
N TRP A 66 -2.17 10.72 2.66
CA TRP A 66 -3.27 9.87 2.18
C TRP A 66 -3.39 9.92 0.65
N VAL A 67 -3.33 11.12 0.09
CA VAL A 67 -3.40 11.32 -1.37
C VAL A 67 -2.20 10.67 -2.05
N ARG A 68 -0.97 10.89 -1.55
CA ARG A 68 0.25 10.24 -2.05
C ARG A 68 0.13 8.72 -2.02
N TRP A 69 -0.38 8.16 -0.92
CA TRP A 69 -0.65 6.72 -0.82
C TRP A 69 -1.67 6.25 -1.87
N ALA A 70 -2.80 6.95 -2.06
CA ALA A 70 -3.81 6.57 -3.04
C ALA A 70 -3.29 6.61 -4.49
N LEU A 71 -2.42 7.58 -4.79
CA LEU A 71 -1.78 7.71 -6.10
C LEU A 71 -0.76 6.60 -6.34
N GLY A 72 0.12 6.32 -5.36
CA GLY A 72 1.10 5.24 -5.44
C GLY A 72 0.46 3.86 -5.62
N ASN A 73 -0.74 3.67 -5.06
CA ASN A 73 -1.52 2.43 -5.21
C ASN A 73 -2.53 2.50 -6.37
N GLN A 74 -2.47 3.55 -7.19
CA GLN A 74 -3.32 3.75 -8.38
C GLN A 74 -4.84 3.69 -8.10
N LEU A 75 -5.24 4.04 -6.89
CA LEU A 75 -6.64 4.00 -6.42
C LEU A 75 -7.44 5.21 -6.91
N MET A 76 -6.76 6.35 -7.06
CA MET A 76 -7.34 7.59 -7.54
C MET A 76 -6.38 8.29 -8.50
N VAL A 77 -6.94 9.23 -9.26
CA VAL A 77 -6.19 10.17 -10.09
C VAL A 77 -6.69 11.59 -9.77
N GLY A 78 -5.83 12.58 -9.98
CA GLY A 78 -6.24 13.98 -9.95
C GLY A 78 -6.91 14.41 -11.25
N TYR A 79 -7.02 15.71 -11.44
CA TYR A 79 -7.67 16.36 -12.56
C TYR A 79 -6.64 16.90 -13.55
N ASP A 80 -7.08 17.11 -14.81
CA ASP A 80 -6.22 17.61 -15.90
C ASP A 80 -5.68 19.02 -15.65
N ASP A 81 -6.26 19.75 -14.69
CA ASP A 81 -5.84 21.10 -14.27
C ASP A 81 -4.72 21.09 -13.21
N GLY A 82 -4.17 19.92 -12.87
CA GLY A 82 -3.12 19.79 -11.86
C GLY A 82 -3.60 19.86 -10.41
N SER A 83 -4.92 19.74 -10.17
CA SER A 83 -5.51 19.64 -8.82
C SER A 83 -5.89 18.21 -8.45
N PHE A 84 -5.92 17.88 -7.16
CA PHE A 84 -6.48 16.63 -6.64
C PHE A 84 -7.89 16.82 -6.07
N ARG A 85 -8.17 18.01 -5.55
CA ARG A 85 -9.39 18.48 -4.89
C ARG A 85 -9.75 17.63 -3.66
N PRO A 86 -8.88 17.57 -2.63
CA PRO A 86 -9.07 16.68 -1.49
C PRO A 86 -10.37 16.93 -0.71
N ASP A 87 -10.79 18.20 -0.61
CA ASP A 87 -12.00 18.61 0.12
C ASP A 87 -13.28 18.55 -0.72
N GLN A 88 -13.18 18.27 -2.02
CA GLN A 88 -14.36 18.11 -2.87
C GLN A 88 -15.12 16.86 -2.42
N SER A 89 -16.45 16.96 -2.35
CA SER A 89 -17.31 15.81 -2.11
C SER A 89 -17.13 14.75 -3.19
N ILE A 90 -16.98 13.50 -2.77
CA ILE A 90 -16.86 12.35 -3.68
C ILE A 90 -18.25 11.90 -4.14
N THR A 91 -18.39 11.59 -5.43
CA THR A 91 -19.65 11.05 -5.98
C THR A 91 -19.85 9.57 -5.59
N GLU A 92 -21.09 9.06 -5.68
CA GLU A 92 -21.38 7.64 -5.43
C GLU A 92 -20.54 6.72 -6.34
N ALA A 93 -20.40 7.08 -7.63
CA ALA A 93 -19.63 6.27 -8.57
C ALA A 93 -18.12 6.30 -8.29
N GLU A 94 -17.56 7.47 -7.95
CA GLU A 94 -16.15 7.58 -7.58
C GLU A 94 -15.85 6.80 -6.29
N PHE A 95 -16.71 6.91 -5.27
CA PHE A 95 -16.55 6.17 -4.03
C PHE A 95 -16.65 4.66 -4.26
N LEU A 96 -17.64 4.21 -5.04
CA LEU A 96 -17.81 2.79 -5.36
C LEU A 96 -16.61 2.23 -6.14
N LYS A 97 -16.07 3.01 -7.09
CA LYS A 97 -14.84 2.65 -7.81
C LYS A 97 -13.64 2.57 -6.87
N LEU A 98 -13.42 3.59 -6.04
CA LEU A 98 -12.35 3.62 -5.04
C LEU A 98 -12.45 2.42 -4.10
N PHE A 99 -13.65 2.12 -3.62
CA PHE A 99 -13.94 0.98 -2.76
C PHE A 99 -13.45 -0.32 -3.40
N TYR A 100 -13.90 -0.65 -4.61
CA TYR A 100 -13.48 -1.87 -5.27
C TYR A 100 -12.02 -1.90 -5.68
N LEU A 101 -11.45 -0.78 -6.15
CA LEU A 101 -10.03 -0.72 -6.49
C LEU A 101 -9.15 -0.98 -5.28
N SER A 102 -9.57 -0.49 -4.12
CA SER A 102 -8.87 -0.70 -2.87
C SER A 102 -8.80 -2.19 -2.52
N PHE A 103 -9.69 -3.04 -3.02
CA PHE A 103 -9.65 -4.50 -2.78
C PHE A 103 -9.17 -5.30 -4.00
N GLY A 104 -8.43 -4.66 -4.92
CA GLY A 104 -7.76 -5.33 -6.03
C GLY A 104 -8.66 -5.70 -7.22
N TYR A 105 -9.87 -5.16 -7.30
CA TYR A 105 -10.76 -5.42 -8.43
C TYR A 105 -10.49 -4.48 -9.61
N PRO A 106 -10.64 -4.97 -10.87
CA PRO A 106 -10.17 -4.26 -12.05
C PRO A 106 -10.96 -2.98 -12.38
N LYS A 107 -10.28 -1.99 -12.98
CA LYS A 107 -10.82 -0.66 -13.36
C LYS A 107 -11.89 -0.71 -14.47
N ALA A 108 -11.84 -1.68 -15.39
CA ALA A 108 -12.80 -1.88 -16.49
C ALA A 108 -12.64 -3.27 -17.12
N THR A 109 -13.72 -3.85 -17.63
CA THR A 109 -13.71 -5.19 -18.26
C THR A 109 -13.83 -5.14 -19.78
N SER A 110 -14.09 -3.98 -20.42
CA SER A 110 -14.29 -3.88 -21.88
C SER A 110 -14.04 -2.47 -22.43
N ILE A 111 -13.61 -2.39 -23.70
CA ILE A 111 -13.38 -1.14 -24.44
C ILE A 111 -14.73 -0.45 -24.75
N GLY A 112 -14.81 0.87 -24.57
CA GLY A 112 -16.00 1.68 -24.90
C GLY A 112 -17.11 1.67 -23.86
N GLU A 113 -16.91 0.96 -22.76
CA GLU A 113 -17.83 0.93 -21.63
C GLU A 113 -17.72 2.20 -20.78
N GLU A 114 -18.87 2.73 -20.34
CA GLU A 114 -18.91 3.82 -19.37
C GLU A 114 -18.15 3.40 -18.11
N TRP A 115 -17.22 4.23 -17.62
CA TRP A 115 -16.34 3.88 -16.49
C TRP A 115 -17.09 3.49 -15.20
N THR A 116 -18.36 3.91 -15.06
CA THR A 116 -19.20 3.53 -13.92
C THR A 116 -19.82 2.13 -14.07
N ALA A 117 -19.88 1.53 -15.26
CA ALA A 117 -20.61 0.29 -15.46
C ALA A 117 -20.01 -0.90 -14.71
N ALA A 118 -18.68 -1.04 -14.69
CA ALA A 118 -17.99 -2.12 -13.99
C ALA A 118 -18.26 -2.12 -12.47
N PRO A 119 -18.02 -1.02 -11.72
CA PRO A 119 -18.29 -1.02 -10.28
C PRO A 119 -19.78 -1.25 -9.96
N TYR A 120 -20.71 -0.76 -10.78
CA TYR A 120 -22.14 -1.01 -10.55
C TYR A 120 -22.56 -2.45 -10.87
N ARG A 121 -21.95 -3.13 -11.85
CA ARG A 121 -22.15 -4.59 -12.03
C ARG A 121 -21.70 -5.37 -10.81
N MET A 122 -20.55 -5.04 -10.26
CA MET A 122 -20.03 -5.68 -9.06
C MET A 122 -20.96 -5.45 -7.86
N ALA A 123 -21.44 -4.20 -7.68
CA ALA A 123 -22.41 -3.88 -6.64
C ALA A 123 -23.70 -4.70 -6.79
N LYS A 124 -24.21 -4.86 -8.01
CA LYS A 124 -25.36 -5.74 -8.27
C LYS A 124 -25.06 -7.20 -7.92
N TRP A 125 -23.91 -7.71 -8.36
CA TRP A 125 -23.53 -9.12 -8.17
C TRP A 125 -23.37 -9.49 -6.70
N TRP A 126 -22.72 -8.64 -5.91
CA TRP A 126 -22.51 -8.86 -4.48
C TRP A 126 -23.61 -8.30 -3.59
N ASN A 127 -24.73 -7.86 -4.18
CA ASN A 127 -25.85 -7.28 -3.45
C ASN A 127 -25.43 -6.05 -2.59
N HIS A 128 -24.44 -5.28 -3.03
CA HIS A 128 -24.02 -4.08 -2.32
C HIS A 128 -24.96 -2.90 -2.61
N PRO A 129 -25.42 -2.18 -1.57
CA PRO A 129 -26.42 -1.13 -1.72
C PRO A 129 -25.81 0.13 -2.34
N VAL A 130 -26.25 0.47 -3.54
CA VAL A 130 -25.99 1.77 -4.17
C VAL A 130 -27.24 2.26 -4.89
N THR A 131 -27.47 3.57 -4.88
CA THR A 131 -28.68 4.18 -5.44
C THR A 131 -28.63 4.21 -6.97
N GLY A 132 -27.44 4.37 -7.54
CA GLY A 132 -27.18 4.45 -8.98
C GLY A 132 -27.43 3.17 -9.78
N LEU A 133 -27.77 2.05 -9.12
CA LEU A 133 -28.33 0.87 -9.78
C LEU A 133 -29.75 1.13 -10.30
N GLN A 134 -30.57 1.83 -9.52
CA GLN A 134 -31.95 2.15 -9.85
C GLN A 134 -32.08 3.52 -10.52
N TYR A 135 -31.28 4.49 -10.07
CA TYR A 135 -31.37 5.89 -10.52
C TYR A 135 -30.01 6.37 -11.05
N PRO A 136 -29.71 6.28 -12.36
CA PRO A 136 -28.40 6.61 -12.92
C PRO A 136 -27.87 8.01 -12.56
N VAL A 137 -28.75 8.99 -12.34
CA VAL A 137 -28.34 10.34 -11.88
C VAL A 137 -27.56 10.32 -10.57
N ALA A 138 -27.84 9.35 -9.67
CA ALA A 138 -27.17 9.24 -8.37
C ALA A 138 -25.68 8.89 -8.50
N ARG A 139 -25.25 8.33 -9.64
CA ARG A 139 -23.83 8.01 -9.91
C ARG A 139 -22.95 9.26 -9.84
N SER A 140 -23.48 10.39 -10.28
CA SER A 140 -22.77 11.68 -10.32
C SER A 140 -23.11 12.60 -9.15
N THR A 141 -23.92 12.15 -8.19
CA THR A 141 -24.23 12.94 -6.98
C THR A 141 -23.28 12.58 -5.84
N PRO A 142 -22.91 13.54 -4.97
CA PRO A 142 -22.16 13.27 -3.75
C PRO A 142 -22.78 12.16 -2.91
N ILE A 143 -21.96 11.21 -2.44
CA ILE A 143 -22.40 10.18 -1.50
C ILE A 143 -22.36 10.72 -0.07
N THR A 144 -23.38 10.42 0.73
CA THR A 144 -23.37 10.75 2.15
C THR A 144 -22.48 9.78 2.93
N ARG A 145 -21.91 10.26 4.06
CA ARG A 145 -21.11 9.41 4.96
C ARG A 145 -21.87 8.15 5.40
N MET A 146 -23.18 8.28 5.62
CA MET A 146 -24.04 7.16 6.01
C MET A 146 -24.25 6.14 4.89
N ALA A 147 -24.48 6.59 3.66
CA ALA A 147 -24.59 5.69 2.51
C ALA A 147 -23.25 4.99 2.22
N ALA A 148 -22.13 5.72 2.31
CA ALA A 148 -20.79 5.16 2.20
C ALA A 148 -20.52 4.11 3.29
N ALA A 149 -20.88 4.39 4.55
CA ALA A 149 -20.73 3.44 5.66
C ALA A 149 -21.56 2.17 5.46
N ARG A 150 -22.82 2.29 5.02
CA ARG A 150 -23.66 1.12 4.70
C ARG A 150 -23.05 0.29 3.58
N LEU A 151 -22.50 0.91 2.53
CA LEU A 151 -21.80 0.21 1.45
C LEU A 151 -20.57 -0.53 1.97
N VAL A 152 -19.72 0.12 2.78
CA VAL A 152 -18.54 -0.51 3.38
C VAL A 152 -18.95 -1.70 4.24
N ALA A 153 -19.87 -1.53 5.19
CA ALA A 153 -20.36 -2.62 6.04
C ALA A 153 -20.94 -3.79 5.21
N SER A 154 -21.65 -3.47 4.13
CA SER A 154 -22.18 -4.46 3.18
C SER A 154 -21.10 -5.28 2.50
N GLY A 155 -20.02 -4.64 2.06
CA GLY A 155 -18.87 -5.34 1.48
C GLY A 155 -18.06 -6.14 2.49
N LEU A 156 -18.27 -5.93 3.79
CA LEU A 156 -17.75 -6.78 4.87
C LEU A 156 -18.73 -7.90 5.25
N GLY A 157 -19.77 -8.13 4.45
CA GLY A 157 -20.76 -9.18 4.66
C GLY A 157 -21.87 -8.83 5.66
N MET A 158 -22.04 -7.55 6.01
CA MET A 158 -23.07 -7.11 6.96
C MET A 158 -24.29 -6.53 6.24
N ASN A 159 -25.49 -6.94 6.63
CA ASN A 159 -26.74 -6.35 6.15
C ASN A 159 -27.47 -5.57 7.26
N TYR A 160 -26.77 -4.60 7.82
CA TYR A 160 -27.34 -3.66 8.77
C TYR A 160 -28.15 -2.54 8.07
N ASN A 161 -28.99 -1.84 8.85
CA ASN A 161 -29.53 -0.56 8.39
C ASN A 161 -28.42 0.52 8.44
N ASP A 162 -28.76 1.74 8.01
CA ASP A 162 -27.82 2.85 7.97
C ASP A 162 -27.13 3.12 9.32
N THR A 163 -27.91 3.27 10.38
CA THR A 163 -27.40 3.55 11.73
C THR A 163 -26.54 2.42 12.27
N ASP A 164 -27.03 1.19 12.17
CA ASP A 164 -26.34 0.01 12.69
C ASP A 164 -25.04 -0.27 11.90
N SER A 165 -24.98 0.10 10.61
CA SER A 165 -23.73 0.05 9.82
C SER A 165 -22.67 0.99 10.37
N VAL A 166 -23.06 2.20 10.77
CA VAL A 166 -22.16 3.15 11.42
C VAL A 166 -21.67 2.61 12.78
N VAL A 167 -22.58 2.05 13.60
CA VAL A 167 -22.22 1.44 14.88
C VAL A 167 -21.23 0.30 14.68
N TYR A 168 -21.49 -0.59 13.74
CA TYR A 168 -20.61 -1.71 13.40
C TYR A 168 -19.20 -1.23 13.04
N LEU A 169 -19.09 -0.24 12.15
CA LEU A 169 -17.79 0.23 11.66
C LEU A 169 -17.02 1.00 12.74
N LEU A 170 -17.67 1.89 13.48
CA LEU A 170 -17.01 2.66 14.55
C LEU A 170 -16.67 1.78 15.75
N GLY A 171 -17.57 0.90 16.18
CA GLY A 171 -17.36 0.00 17.31
C GLY A 171 -16.25 -1.03 17.07
N ASN A 172 -16.04 -1.46 15.83
CA ASN A 172 -14.89 -2.28 15.46
C ASN A 172 -13.63 -1.45 15.08
N SER A 173 -13.67 -0.12 15.24
CA SER A 173 -12.54 0.77 14.88
C SER A 173 -12.08 0.61 13.42
N LEU A 174 -13.02 0.38 12.50
CA LEU A 174 -12.77 0.19 11.07
C LEU A 174 -12.79 1.50 10.27
N LEU A 175 -13.36 2.56 10.84
CA LEU A 175 -13.36 3.91 10.29
C LEU A 175 -12.73 4.91 11.27
N PRO A 176 -12.18 6.04 10.79
CA PRO A 176 -11.69 7.10 11.64
C PRO A 176 -12.80 7.61 12.53
N LEU A 177 -12.50 7.84 13.82
CA LEU A 177 -13.51 8.38 14.70
C LEU A 177 -13.78 9.86 14.37
N PRO A 178 -15.05 10.26 14.29
CA PRO A 178 -15.40 11.66 14.36
C PRO A 178 -14.89 12.26 15.69
N GLY A 179 -14.70 13.59 15.73
CA GLY A 179 -14.25 14.29 16.94
C GLY A 179 -15.10 13.99 18.19
N GLU A 180 -16.37 13.63 17.99
CA GLU A 180 -17.22 13.01 19.00
C GLU A 180 -17.62 11.60 18.53
N PRO A 181 -17.24 10.51 19.20
CA PRO A 181 -17.46 9.12 18.75
C PRO A 181 -18.92 8.67 18.94
N THR A 182 -19.86 9.47 18.43
CA THR A 182 -21.29 9.27 18.52
C THR A 182 -21.90 9.23 17.11
N LEU A 183 -23.14 8.72 17.01
CA LEU A 183 -23.89 8.74 15.75
C LEU A 183 -24.13 10.18 15.25
N VAL A 184 -24.31 11.13 16.17
CA VAL A 184 -24.46 12.56 15.85
C VAL A 184 -23.13 13.12 15.36
N GLY A 185 -22.04 12.84 16.07
CA GLY A 185 -20.68 13.28 15.71
C GLY A 185 -20.20 12.71 14.38
N PHE A 186 -20.70 11.53 13.97
CA PHE A 186 -20.43 10.93 12.66
C PHE A 186 -20.95 11.77 11.49
N LYS A 187 -21.93 12.66 11.73
CA LYS A 187 -22.50 13.58 10.73
C LYS A 187 -22.96 12.86 9.46
N GLY A 188 -23.66 11.74 9.63
CA GLY A 188 -24.02 10.81 8.54
C GLY A 188 -24.70 11.42 7.31
N ASN A 189 -25.43 12.53 7.47
CA ASN A 189 -26.13 13.22 6.39
C ASN A 189 -25.24 14.11 5.51
N LEU A 190 -24.02 14.42 5.96
CA LEU A 190 -23.09 15.22 5.18
C LEU A 190 -22.43 14.37 4.08
N PRO A 191 -22.01 14.99 2.96
CA PRO A 191 -21.22 14.30 1.96
C PRO A 191 -19.85 13.89 2.52
N LEU A 192 -19.30 12.80 2.00
CA LEU A 192 -17.93 12.39 2.25
C LEU A 192 -17.00 13.13 1.28
N THR A 193 -15.84 13.62 1.73
CA THR A 193 -14.84 14.20 0.81
C THR A 193 -13.97 13.12 0.16
N ARG A 194 -13.27 13.48 -0.92
CA ARG A 194 -12.29 12.59 -1.57
C ARG A 194 -11.19 12.16 -0.60
N ALA A 195 -10.66 13.09 0.19
CA ALA A 195 -9.65 12.79 1.20
C ALA A 195 -10.15 11.86 2.31
N GLU A 196 -11.37 12.08 2.83
CA GLU A 196 -11.97 11.22 3.84
C GLU A 196 -12.20 9.79 3.30
N ALA A 197 -12.64 9.66 2.05
CA ALA A 197 -12.83 8.36 1.42
C ALA A 197 -11.53 7.55 1.31
N ILE A 198 -10.42 8.21 0.97
CA ILE A 198 -9.09 7.58 0.95
C ILE A 198 -8.67 7.13 2.35
N GLN A 199 -8.87 7.99 3.35
CA GLN A 199 -8.57 7.67 4.73
C GLN A 199 -9.35 6.44 5.21
N TRP A 200 -10.62 6.30 4.83
CA TRP A 200 -11.43 5.13 5.15
C TRP A 200 -10.84 3.86 4.52
N MET A 201 -10.47 3.89 3.23
CA MET A 201 -9.90 2.72 2.55
C MET A 201 -8.57 2.31 3.16
N ARG A 202 -7.70 3.28 3.45
CA ARG A 202 -6.41 3.03 4.10
C ARG A 202 -6.60 2.40 5.48
N MET A 203 -7.54 2.91 6.27
CA MET A 203 -7.80 2.40 7.61
C MET A 203 -8.27 0.94 7.59
N LEU A 204 -9.15 0.57 6.65
CA LEU A 204 -9.57 -0.82 6.46
C LEU A 204 -8.37 -1.73 6.17
N LYS A 205 -7.43 -1.28 5.33
CA LYS A 205 -6.20 -2.03 5.00
C LYS A 205 -5.30 -2.23 6.22
N LEU A 206 -5.07 -1.17 7.00
CA LEU A 206 -4.31 -1.26 8.25
C LEU A 206 -4.98 -2.17 9.29
N LYS A 207 -6.30 -2.38 9.19
CA LYS A 207 -7.08 -3.30 10.02
C LYS A 207 -7.18 -4.72 9.46
N GLY A 208 -6.40 -5.08 8.45
CA GLY A 208 -6.39 -6.45 7.93
C GLY A 208 -7.51 -6.75 6.93
N ILE A 209 -8.25 -5.74 6.46
CA ILE A 209 -9.34 -5.93 5.50
C ILE A 209 -8.81 -5.78 4.07
N TYR A 210 -8.70 -6.90 3.36
CA TYR A 210 -8.15 -6.96 1.99
C TYR A 210 -9.10 -7.56 0.96
N THR A 211 -10.28 -7.99 1.39
CA THR A 211 -11.29 -8.59 0.53
C THR A 211 -12.65 -7.98 0.83
N VAL A 212 -13.50 -7.90 -0.20
CA VAL A 212 -14.93 -7.68 -0.01
C VAL A 212 -15.69 -8.94 -0.39
N ILE A 213 -16.82 -9.14 0.24
CA ILE A 213 -17.68 -10.31 0.07
C ILE A 213 -19.11 -9.87 -0.15
N SER A 214 -19.97 -10.80 -0.55
CA SER A 214 -21.39 -10.49 -0.80
C SER A 214 -22.13 -10.09 0.47
N ARG A 215 -23.03 -9.11 0.35
CA ARG A 215 -23.99 -8.78 1.41
C ARG A 215 -25.10 -9.84 1.47
N PRO A 216 -25.36 -10.44 2.65
CA PRO A 216 -26.44 -11.41 2.80
C PRO A 216 -27.83 -10.78 2.54
N GLU A 217 -28.79 -11.60 2.14
CA GLU A 217 -30.18 -11.16 1.94
C GLU A 217 -30.88 -10.89 3.27
N GLU A 218 -30.66 -11.77 4.25
CA GLU A 218 -31.19 -11.62 5.61
C GLU A 218 -30.50 -10.48 6.36
N ARG A 219 -31.22 -9.86 7.29
CA ARG A 219 -30.68 -8.81 8.15
C ARG A 219 -29.68 -9.40 9.13
N SER A 220 -28.56 -8.70 9.30
CA SER A 220 -27.60 -9.04 10.35
C SER A 220 -28.22 -8.88 11.73
N ASP A 221 -27.89 -9.78 12.65
CA ASP A 221 -28.38 -9.74 14.03
C ASP A 221 -27.81 -8.52 14.76
N ARG A 222 -28.71 -7.60 15.13
CA ARG A 222 -28.38 -6.38 15.85
C ARG A 222 -27.77 -6.65 17.23
N SER A 223 -28.03 -7.81 17.83
CA SER A 223 -27.47 -8.18 19.13
C SER A 223 -25.95 -8.35 19.11
N LEU A 224 -25.36 -8.54 17.92
CA LEU A 224 -23.92 -8.70 17.69
C LEU A 224 -23.19 -7.37 17.46
N LEU A 225 -23.90 -6.23 17.50
CA LEU A 225 -23.26 -4.94 17.33
C LEU A 225 -22.31 -4.64 18.51
N PRO A 226 -21.09 -4.16 18.22
CA PRO A 226 -20.21 -3.66 19.25
C PRO A 226 -20.78 -2.38 19.89
N SER A 227 -20.31 -2.07 21.10
CA SER A 227 -20.49 -0.73 21.67
C SER A 227 -19.70 0.30 20.86
N LEU A 228 -20.20 1.54 20.80
CA LEU A 228 -19.39 2.65 20.29
C LEU A 228 -18.19 2.87 21.22
N PRO A 229 -17.01 3.18 20.67
CA PRO A 229 -15.81 3.34 21.47
C PRO A 229 -15.85 4.67 22.25
N GLU A 230 -15.31 4.65 23.47
CA GLU A 230 -15.21 5.85 24.32
C GLU A 230 -14.10 6.81 23.85
N GLN A 231 -13.08 6.29 23.16
CA GLN A 231 -11.92 7.05 22.66
C GLN A 231 -11.60 6.67 21.22
N GLY A 232 -10.84 7.54 20.53
CA GLY A 232 -10.18 7.31 19.24
C GLY A 232 -9.64 5.90 19.05
N THR A 233 -9.57 5.42 17.81
CA THR A 233 -9.08 4.08 17.44
C THR A 233 -7.64 3.78 17.89
N GLY A 234 -6.93 4.76 18.46
CA GLY A 234 -5.55 4.68 18.94
C GLY A 234 -4.51 4.60 17.82
N LEU A 235 -4.91 4.15 16.63
CA LEU A 235 -4.06 4.02 15.46
C LEU A 235 -3.83 5.39 14.83
N LYS A 236 -2.70 6.01 15.15
CA LYS A 236 -2.20 7.17 14.43
C LYS A 236 -1.68 6.69 13.07
N ASP A 237 -2.22 7.26 12.00
CA ASP A 237 -1.80 6.95 10.63
C ASP A 237 -0.53 7.73 10.28
N PHE A 238 0.23 7.20 9.31
CA PHE A 238 1.50 7.78 8.88
C PHE A 238 2.49 8.05 10.03
N ILE A 239 2.57 7.13 10.98
CA ILE A 239 3.61 7.13 12.01
C ILE A 239 4.66 6.08 11.65
N ALA A 240 5.93 6.45 11.67
CA ALA A 240 7.03 5.51 11.62
C ALA A 240 7.63 5.34 13.02
N VAL A 241 7.98 4.11 13.37
CA VAL A 241 8.89 3.88 14.51
C VAL A 241 10.31 4.20 14.02
N PRO A 242 11.08 5.04 14.73
CA PRO A 242 12.47 5.31 14.35
C PRO A 242 13.28 4.02 14.29
N VAL A 243 14.10 3.89 13.24
CA VAL A 243 15.00 2.76 13.02
C VAL A 243 16.45 3.21 13.06
N THR A 244 17.35 2.24 13.23
CA THR A 244 18.81 2.37 13.22
C THR A 244 19.41 1.34 12.27
N ASP A 245 20.71 1.42 12.00
CA ASP A 245 21.46 0.46 11.19
C ASP A 245 21.21 -1.00 11.62
N ARG A 246 20.96 -1.22 12.92
CA ARG A 246 20.71 -2.54 13.49
C ARG A 246 19.36 -3.14 13.06
N ASP A 247 18.38 -2.32 12.73
CA ASP A 247 17.05 -2.79 12.32
C ASP A 247 17.07 -3.47 10.96
N PHE A 248 18.12 -3.25 10.17
CA PHE A 248 18.34 -3.92 8.89
C PHE A 248 19.10 -5.25 9.02
N GLY A 249 19.62 -5.57 10.20
CA GLY A 249 20.36 -6.82 10.45
C GLY A 249 19.46 -8.05 10.65
N ILE A 250 20.08 -9.23 10.68
CA ILE A 250 19.41 -10.53 10.89
C ILE A 250 19.54 -10.93 12.35
N ALA A 251 18.46 -11.39 13.00
CA ALA A 251 18.49 -11.86 14.38
C ALA A 251 18.03 -13.33 14.50
N ASP A 252 18.77 -14.15 15.25
CA ASP A 252 18.36 -15.50 15.67
C ASP A 252 18.09 -15.52 17.18
N SER A 253 16.81 -15.48 17.54
CA SER A 253 16.36 -15.47 18.94
C SER A 253 16.64 -16.77 19.70
N GLY A 254 16.77 -17.90 19.00
CA GLY A 254 17.04 -19.20 19.60
C GLY A 254 18.50 -19.36 20.00
N ARG A 255 19.39 -18.65 19.32
CA ARG A 255 20.85 -18.69 19.55
C ARG A 255 21.42 -17.39 20.13
N ASN A 256 20.58 -16.38 20.33
CA ASN A 256 20.96 -15.05 20.79
C ASN A 256 22.07 -14.43 19.92
N LEU A 257 21.90 -14.52 18.60
CA LEU A 257 22.90 -14.13 17.61
C LEU A 257 22.35 -13.04 16.69
N PHE A 258 23.25 -12.17 16.24
CA PHE A 258 22.92 -11.02 15.40
C PHE A 258 23.97 -10.82 14.31
N ILE A 259 23.52 -10.55 13.09
CA ILE A 259 24.35 -10.19 11.94
C ILE A 259 24.05 -8.76 11.57
N ASP A 260 25.05 -7.89 11.68
CA ASP A 260 24.95 -6.51 11.21
C ASP A 260 24.77 -6.45 9.69
N PHE A 261 23.88 -5.59 9.22
CA PHE A 261 23.77 -5.29 7.80
C PHE A 261 25.07 -4.65 7.30
N GLY A 262 25.52 -5.01 6.10
CA GLY A 262 26.85 -4.63 5.59
C GLY A 262 28.02 -5.50 6.08
N SER A 263 27.79 -6.49 6.95
CA SER A 263 28.85 -7.44 7.35
C SER A 263 29.48 -8.14 6.15
N SER A 264 30.79 -8.35 6.20
CA SER A 264 31.50 -9.07 5.14
C SER A 264 31.07 -10.54 5.08
N ARG A 265 30.99 -11.09 3.88
CA ARG A 265 30.72 -12.53 3.63
C ARG A 265 31.58 -13.45 4.51
N MET A 266 32.88 -13.20 4.57
CA MET A 266 33.83 -14.01 5.35
C MET A 266 33.45 -14.14 6.83
N LEU A 267 33.05 -13.04 7.48
CA LEU A 267 32.64 -13.04 8.90
C LEU A 267 31.35 -13.84 9.12
N ILE A 268 30.42 -13.77 8.17
CA ILE A 268 29.15 -14.51 8.28
C ILE A 268 29.42 -16.01 8.10
N GLU A 269 30.22 -16.38 7.10
CA GLU A 269 30.57 -17.78 6.83
C GLU A 269 31.33 -18.44 8.00
N GLU A 270 32.22 -17.70 8.68
CA GLU A 270 32.93 -18.18 9.87
C GLU A 270 31.98 -18.61 11.01
N HIS A 271 30.83 -17.94 11.14
CA HIS A 271 29.88 -18.20 12.22
C HIS A 271 28.73 -19.14 11.85
N TYR A 272 28.35 -19.21 10.57
CA TYR A 272 27.13 -19.89 10.11
C TYR A 272 27.35 -21.02 9.09
N GLY A 273 28.58 -21.20 8.63
CA GLY A 273 28.96 -22.21 7.63
C GLY A 273 29.08 -21.64 6.22
N ASP A 274 29.56 -22.47 5.29
CA ASP A 274 29.84 -22.06 3.91
C ASP A 274 28.60 -21.52 3.21
N SER A 275 28.78 -20.41 2.50
CA SER A 275 27.81 -19.92 1.53
C SER A 275 28.17 -20.35 0.12
N THR A 276 27.34 -21.18 -0.50
CA THR A 276 27.50 -21.51 -1.91
C THR A 276 26.48 -20.72 -2.73
N GLY A 277 26.78 -19.45 -3.02
CA GLY A 277 25.90 -18.60 -3.83
C GLY A 277 24.98 -17.72 -2.97
N GLN A 278 23.66 -17.83 -3.16
CA GLN A 278 22.63 -17.04 -2.45
C GLN A 278 22.27 -17.61 -1.07
N ASP A 279 22.69 -18.84 -0.77
CA ASP A 279 22.42 -19.53 0.49
C ASP A 279 23.64 -19.43 1.40
N VAL A 280 23.53 -18.67 2.49
CA VAL A 280 24.66 -18.33 3.39
C VAL A 280 24.73 -19.13 4.66
N PHE A 281 23.66 -19.85 4.95
CA PHE A 281 23.57 -20.61 6.15
C PHE A 281 23.64 -22.08 5.80
N ASN A 282 24.31 -22.89 6.61
CA ASN A 282 24.34 -24.35 6.44
C ASN A 282 22.94 -24.84 6.01
N ASN A 283 22.85 -25.33 4.78
CA ASN A 283 21.61 -25.56 4.05
C ASN A 283 20.72 -26.63 4.72
N GLU A 284 21.13 -27.20 5.86
CA GLU A 284 20.26 -28.03 6.71
C GLU A 284 19.58 -27.25 7.85
N MET A 285 20.25 -26.24 8.41
CA MET A 285 19.72 -25.49 9.56
C MET A 285 18.78 -24.35 9.15
N TYR A 286 19.06 -23.70 8.02
CA TYR A 286 18.53 -22.37 7.72
C TYR A 286 18.12 -22.19 6.24
N LYS A 287 17.50 -23.23 5.67
CA LYS A 287 17.04 -23.29 4.26
C LYS A 287 16.17 -22.14 3.79
N GLU A 288 15.51 -21.47 4.73
CA GLU A 288 14.53 -20.43 4.46
C GLU A 288 15.17 -19.05 4.33
N VAL A 289 16.46 -18.91 4.67
CA VAL A 289 17.16 -17.63 4.66
C VAL A 289 18.11 -17.54 3.47
N SER A 290 17.83 -16.59 2.59
CA SER A 290 18.69 -16.23 1.47
C SER A 290 19.30 -14.86 1.72
N VAL A 291 20.54 -14.65 1.31
CA VAL A 291 21.17 -13.33 1.40
C VAL A 291 21.92 -12.98 0.12
N HIS A 292 22.15 -11.69 -0.07
CA HIS A 292 22.86 -11.14 -1.21
C HIS A 292 23.97 -10.22 -0.72
N TYR A 293 25.09 -10.25 -1.45
CA TYR A 293 26.26 -9.42 -1.19
C TYR A 293 26.48 -8.44 -2.34
N ASP A 294 26.91 -7.24 -2.02
CA ASP A 294 27.36 -6.27 -3.02
C ASP A 294 28.68 -6.73 -3.69
N THR A 295 29.15 -5.95 -4.67
CA THR A 295 30.40 -6.24 -5.39
C THR A 295 31.65 -6.21 -4.51
N GLU A 296 31.57 -5.64 -3.30
CA GLU A 296 32.64 -5.64 -2.30
C GLU A 296 32.51 -6.81 -1.30
N GLY A 297 31.49 -7.67 -1.45
CA GLY A 297 31.26 -8.82 -0.59
C GLY A 297 30.58 -8.46 0.74
N ARG A 298 29.88 -7.33 0.83
CA ARG A 298 29.13 -6.88 2.02
C ARG A 298 27.65 -7.17 1.89
N LEU A 299 27.03 -7.63 2.99
CA LEU A 299 25.61 -7.97 3.03
C LEU A 299 24.76 -6.73 2.69
N ASN A 300 24.04 -6.77 1.57
CA ASN A 300 23.20 -5.65 1.12
C ASN A 300 21.73 -6.06 0.85
N ALA A 301 21.39 -7.34 0.99
CA ALA A 301 20.02 -7.80 1.14
C ALA A 301 19.94 -9.16 1.84
N TRP A 302 18.81 -9.44 2.47
CA TRP A 302 18.45 -10.77 2.94
C TRP A 302 16.95 -10.96 2.93
N LYS A 303 16.55 -12.23 2.83
CA LYS A 303 15.17 -12.64 2.72
C LYS A 303 14.94 -13.87 3.57
N ILE A 304 13.75 -13.99 4.15
CA ILE A 304 13.27 -15.22 4.76
C ILE A 304 11.95 -15.58 4.10
N ASP A 305 11.89 -16.72 3.42
CA ASP A 305 10.63 -17.29 2.91
C ASP A 305 10.21 -18.44 3.81
N LYS A 306 8.98 -18.39 4.31
CA LYS A 306 8.43 -19.51 5.08
C LYS A 306 8.28 -20.75 4.18
N ASP A 307 8.92 -21.85 4.55
CA ASP A 307 8.65 -23.17 3.98
C ASP A 307 7.46 -23.80 4.71
N ASN A 308 6.45 -24.24 3.96
CA ASN A 308 5.26 -24.87 4.55
C ASN A 308 5.49 -26.32 5.00
N GLU A 309 6.63 -26.93 4.64
CA GLU A 309 6.97 -28.31 5.01
C GLU A 309 7.58 -28.44 6.42
N ARG A 310 8.04 -27.33 7.02
CA ARG A 310 8.67 -27.32 8.35
C ARG A 310 7.70 -26.87 9.44
N ILE A 311 7.61 -27.65 10.52
CA ILE A 311 6.72 -27.39 11.67
C ILE A 311 7.44 -26.58 12.77
N ASP A 312 8.78 -26.50 12.74
CA ASP A 312 9.54 -25.80 13.77
C ASP A 312 9.43 -24.27 13.64
N PRO A 313 9.27 -23.54 14.75
CA PRO A 313 9.24 -22.09 14.72
C PRO A 313 10.61 -21.56 14.26
N ILE A 314 10.61 -20.86 13.13
CA ILE A 314 11.78 -20.13 12.66
C ILE A 314 12.22 -19.16 13.78
N HIS A 315 13.42 -19.38 14.32
CA HIS A 315 14.01 -18.51 15.34
C HIS A 315 14.65 -17.25 14.74
N ILE A 316 14.90 -17.28 13.43
CA ILE A 316 15.41 -16.16 12.64
C ILE A 316 14.28 -15.19 12.30
N GLY A 317 14.57 -13.89 12.41
CA GLY A 317 13.70 -12.83 11.98
C GLY A 317 14.40 -11.47 12.01
N THR A 318 13.60 -10.42 12.14
CA THR A 318 14.13 -9.07 12.36
C THR A 318 14.56 -8.87 13.81
N LEU A 319 15.36 -7.83 14.07
CA LEU A 319 15.72 -7.42 15.43
C LEU A 319 14.49 -7.08 16.30
N ASN A 320 13.46 -6.51 15.69
CA ASN A 320 12.16 -6.23 16.34
C ASN A 320 11.27 -7.47 16.48
N ASN A 321 11.87 -8.66 16.38
CA ASN A 321 11.27 -9.95 16.64
C ASN A 321 10.10 -10.30 15.70
N ILE A 322 10.12 -9.79 14.46
CA ILE A 322 9.17 -10.22 13.42
C ILE A 322 9.68 -11.50 12.77
N ARG A 323 8.83 -12.52 12.74
CA ARG A 323 9.17 -13.87 12.25
C ARG A 323 8.09 -14.44 11.33
N PRO A 324 8.46 -15.08 10.21
CA PRO A 324 7.47 -15.71 9.33
C PRO A 324 6.70 -16.84 10.04
N GLY A 325 5.43 -17.03 9.67
CA GLY A 325 4.50 -18.00 10.25
C GLY A 325 4.00 -17.68 11.66
N ILE A 326 4.64 -16.75 12.37
CA ILE A 326 4.34 -16.39 13.76
C ILE A 326 3.74 -14.99 13.84
N SER A 327 4.48 -13.98 13.38
CA SER A 327 4.09 -12.57 13.49
C SER A 327 2.95 -12.23 12.55
N THR A 328 2.10 -11.31 12.98
CA THR A 328 0.93 -10.83 12.25
C THR A 328 1.18 -9.45 11.63
N LEU A 329 0.27 -8.99 10.76
CA LEU A 329 0.21 -7.61 10.31
C LEU A 329 0.25 -6.61 11.48
N GLU A 330 -0.49 -6.89 12.56
CA GLU A 330 -0.53 -6.00 13.72
C GLU A 330 0.84 -5.89 14.40
N ASP A 331 1.58 -7.00 14.49
CA ASP A 331 2.93 -7.02 15.07
C ASP A 331 3.89 -6.18 14.21
N VAL A 332 3.81 -6.30 12.88
CA VAL A 332 4.62 -5.49 11.95
C VAL A 332 4.31 -4.01 12.11
N LEU A 333 3.02 -3.63 12.12
CA LEU A 333 2.60 -2.25 12.28
C LEU A 333 3.00 -1.67 13.65
N LYS A 334 3.07 -2.49 14.71
CA LYS A 334 3.60 -2.06 16.02
C LYS A 334 5.11 -1.87 16.01
N ALA A 335 5.84 -2.75 15.31
CA ALA A 335 7.29 -2.73 15.27
C ALA A 335 7.85 -1.57 14.43
N TYR A 336 7.24 -1.29 13.27
CA TYR A 336 7.77 -0.34 12.29
C TYR A 336 6.85 0.85 12.02
N GLY A 337 5.59 0.79 12.48
CA GLY A 337 4.61 1.85 12.33
C GLY A 337 3.65 1.66 11.17
N THR A 338 2.83 2.68 10.92
CA THR A 338 1.79 2.74 9.88
C THR A 338 2.20 3.53 8.65
N TYR A 339 3.43 4.06 8.59
CA TYR A 339 3.96 4.76 7.41
C TYR A 339 4.41 3.76 6.34
N VAL A 340 3.42 3.11 5.70
CA VAL A 340 3.63 1.97 4.81
C VAL A 340 2.78 2.03 3.53
N ALA A 341 3.33 1.52 2.43
CA ALA A 341 2.61 1.15 1.22
C ALA A 341 2.12 -0.29 1.31
N VAL A 342 0.94 -0.57 0.73
CA VAL A 342 0.23 -1.82 0.94
C VAL A 342 -0.43 -2.34 -0.34
N ASP A 343 -0.18 -3.62 -0.66
CA ASP A 343 -0.98 -4.56 -1.50
C ASP A 343 -0.38 -4.97 -2.87
N ASN A 344 -0.54 -6.26 -3.23
CA ASN A 344 -0.52 -6.80 -4.60
C ASN A 344 -1.22 -8.19 -4.71
N GLU A 345 -1.09 -8.85 -5.86
CA GLU A 345 -1.76 -10.11 -6.20
C GLU A 345 -1.32 -11.32 -5.33
N TYR A 346 -0.07 -11.32 -4.87
CA TYR A 346 0.61 -12.46 -4.25
C TYR A 346 0.50 -12.47 -2.71
N GLY A 347 0.06 -11.37 -2.11
CA GLY A 347 -0.08 -11.21 -0.66
C GLY A 347 -0.30 -9.76 -0.27
N ILE A 348 -0.43 -9.51 1.03
CA ILE A 348 -0.40 -8.16 1.57
C ILE A 348 1.08 -7.79 1.69
N ILE A 349 1.58 -6.96 0.79
CA ILE A 349 2.92 -6.38 0.94
C ILE A 349 2.83 -5.24 1.93
N VAL A 350 3.72 -5.20 2.92
CA VAL A 350 3.88 -4.09 3.86
C VAL A 350 5.33 -3.63 3.72
N SER A 351 5.53 -2.50 3.04
CA SER A 351 6.85 -1.99 2.70
C SER A 351 7.16 -0.64 3.34
N TYR A 352 8.27 -0.58 4.05
CA TYR A 352 8.85 0.62 4.63
C TYR A 352 10.10 1.01 3.85
N TRP A 353 10.14 2.24 3.39
CA TRP A 353 11.29 2.83 2.73
C TRP A 353 11.92 3.84 3.68
N PHE A 354 13.23 3.81 3.84
CA PHE A 354 13.96 4.73 4.71
C PHE A 354 15.09 5.39 3.94
N GLU A 355 15.20 6.71 4.04
CA GLU A 355 16.33 7.47 3.50
C GLU A 355 17.27 7.85 4.65
N ASN A 356 18.55 7.52 4.52
CA ASN A 356 19.56 7.88 5.51
C ASN A 356 20.05 9.32 5.29
N LYS A 357 19.69 10.23 6.20
CA LYS A 357 20.17 11.62 6.24
C LYS A 357 21.13 11.80 7.42
N GLY A 358 22.36 11.29 7.27
CA GLY A 358 23.44 11.48 8.25
C GLY A 358 23.25 10.67 9.54
N GLY A 359 22.80 9.42 9.43
CA GLY A 359 22.52 8.50 10.54
C GLY A 359 21.07 8.56 11.05
N VAL A 360 20.25 9.47 10.49
CA VAL A 360 18.81 9.54 10.75
C VAL A 360 18.08 8.88 9.59
N TYR A 361 17.29 7.86 9.89
CA TYR A 361 16.51 7.11 8.91
C TYR A 361 15.10 7.68 8.79
N GLU A 362 14.89 8.50 7.77
CA GLU A 362 13.59 9.13 7.54
C GLU A 362 12.70 8.24 6.68
N PRO A 363 11.44 7.97 7.08
CA PRO A 363 10.54 7.14 6.30
C PRO A 363 10.08 7.85 5.01
N ARG A 364 9.85 7.08 3.95
CA ARG A 364 9.30 7.48 2.64
C ARG A 364 8.18 6.54 2.23
N LEU A 365 7.13 7.05 1.58
CA LEU A 365 6.00 6.22 1.15
C LEU A 365 6.37 5.38 -0.07
N SER A 366 7.34 5.88 -0.82
CA SER A 366 7.79 5.36 -2.09
C SER A 366 9.28 5.62 -2.26
N PRO A 367 10.03 4.73 -2.94
CA PRO A 367 11.42 4.99 -3.27
C PRO A 367 11.58 6.22 -4.19
N PHE A 368 10.52 6.61 -4.91
CA PHE A 368 10.52 7.79 -5.77
C PHE A 368 10.48 9.12 -5.00
N GLU A 369 10.27 9.10 -3.68
CA GLU A 369 10.35 10.28 -2.80
C GLU A 369 11.73 10.45 -2.15
N MET A 370 12.71 9.61 -2.51
CA MET A 370 14.07 9.70 -1.97
C MET A 370 14.93 10.64 -2.83
N ASP A 371 15.64 11.56 -2.19
CA ASP A 371 16.63 12.42 -2.84
C ASP A 371 17.88 11.58 -3.20
N ASN A 372 18.27 10.69 -2.29
CA ASN A 372 19.43 9.81 -2.43
C ASN A 372 19.05 8.33 -2.27
N MET A 373 18.87 7.64 -3.41
CA MET A 373 18.61 6.20 -3.42
C MET A 373 19.77 5.34 -2.93
N GLU A 374 21.04 5.77 -3.05
CA GLU A 374 22.20 4.98 -2.62
C GLU A 374 22.26 4.86 -1.09
N GLY A 375 21.80 5.88 -0.37
CA GLY A 375 21.63 5.86 1.09
C GLY A 375 20.28 5.30 1.56
N GLY A 376 19.49 4.73 0.65
CA GLY A 376 18.14 4.24 0.94
C GLY A 376 18.12 2.78 1.41
N PHE A 377 17.13 2.45 2.25
CA PHE A 377 16.89 1.12 2.79
C PHE A 377 15.43 0.72 2.63
N TYR A 378 15.20 -0.58 2.61
CA TYR A 378 13.91 -1.21 2.42
C TYR A 378 13.69 -2.30 3.46
N ILE A 379 12.53 -2.27 4.12
CA ILE A 379 12.02 -3.37 4.95
C ILE A 379 10.64 -3.76 4.42
N GLY A 380 10.52 -4.97 3.90
CA GLY A 380 9.31 -5.50 3.30
C GLY A 380 8.83 -6.78 3.97
N PHE A 381 7.52 -6.90 4.09
CA PHE A 381 6.86 -8.11 4.56
C PHE A 381 5.82 -8.54 3.54
N ILE A 382 5.79 -9.83 3.19
CA ILE A 382 4.65 -10.42 2.50
C ILE A 382 3.81 -11.12 3.56
N ILE A 383 2.55 -10.72 3.68
CA ILE A 383 1.61 -11.22 4.67
C ILE A 383 0.50 -11.99 3.95
N ASP A 384 0.18 -13.17 4.46
CA ASP A 384 -0.91 -13.99 3.94
C ASP A 384 -2.26 -13.29 4.16
N LYS A 385 -3.09 -13.22 3.11
CA LYS A 385 -4.37 -12.49 3.13
C LYS A 385 -5.40 -13.10 4.07
N GLN A 386 -5.32 -14.41 4.35
CA GLN A 386 -6.31 -15.12 5.17
C GLN A 386 -5.94 -15.11 6.66
N SER A 387 -4.72 -15.54 6.96
CA SER A 387 -4.21 -15.64 8.34
C SER A 387 -3.67 -14.34 8.89
N LEU A 388 -3.40 -13.36 8.01
CA LEU A 388 -2.71 -12.10 8.33
C LEU A 388 -1.32 -12.31 8.95
N LYS A 389 -0.71 -13.48 8.73
CA LYS A 389 0.62 -13.83 9.19
C LYS A 389 1.68 -13.51 8.14
N VAL A 390 2.82 -13.01 8.59
CA VAL A 390 4.02 -12.82 7.78
C VAL A 390 4.42 -14.17 7.17
N GLN A 391 4.62 -14.19 5.85
CA GLN A 391 5.12 -15.33 5.08
C GLN A 391 6.56 -15.08 4.63
N THR A 392 6.85 -13.84 4.23
CA THR A 392 8.18 -13.45 3.78
C THR A 392 8.63 -12.19 4.49
N ILE A 393 9.91 -12.13 4.81
CA ILE A 393 10.63 -10.91 5.20
C ILE A 393 11.65 -10.62 4.11
N LEU A 394 11.77 -9.38 3.66
CA LEU A 394 12.81 -8.90 2.77
C LEU A 394 13.39 -7.61 3.34
N ILE A 395 14.70 -7.60 3.59
CA ILE A 395 15.42 -6.37 3.95
C ILE A 395 16.54 -6.16 2.94
N SER A 396 16.68 -4.93 2.43
CA SER A 396 17.72 -4.61 1.46
C SER A 396 18.06 -3.13 1.45
N THR A 397 19.08 -2.74 0.68
CA THR A 397 19.19 -1.36 0.20
C THR A 397 18.03 -1.04 -0.74
N ALA A 398 17.65 0.24 -0.84
CA ALA A 398 16.57 0.68 -1.73
C ALA A 398 16.90 0.40 -3.20
N GLN A 399 18.17 0.56 -3.60
CA GLN A 399 18.64 0.24 -4.94
C GLN A 399 18.44 -1.25 -5.30
N GLN A 400 18.74 -2.14 -4.35
CA GLN A 400 18.58 -3.58 -4.55
C GLN A 400 17.10 -3.97 -4.61
N ALA A 401 16.23 -3.35 -3.79
CA ALA A 401 14.79 -3.58 -3.82
C ALA A 401 14.15 -3.17 -5.16
N MET A 402 14.64 -2.08 -5.78
CA MET A 402 14.13 -1.57 -7.06
C MET A 402 14.61 -2.36 -8.29
N ASN A 403 15.75 -3.03 -8.18
CA ASN A 403 16.31 -3.89 -9.23
C ASN A 403 16.62 -5.27 -8.66
N PRO A 404 15.60 -6.08 -8.31
CA PRO A 404 15.76 -7.41 -7.75
C PRO A 404 16.20 -8.35 -8.87
N THR A 405 17.44 -8.20 -9.32
CA THR A 405 17.99 -9.06 -10.36
C THR A 405 18.39 -10.40 -9.79
N ASP A 406 18.66 -10.51 -8.47
CA ASP A 406 19.11 -11.74 -7.81
C ASP A 406 18.92 -11.72 -6.25
N ILE A 407 17.68 -11.78 -5.70
CA ILE A 407 17.45 -12.02 -4.24
C ILE A 407 16.54 -13.22 -4.00
#